data_AF-A0A9L0RD51-F1
#
_entry.id   AF-A0A9L0RD51-F1
#
_cell.length_a   1.000
_cell.length_b   1.000
_cell.length_c   1.000
_cell.angle_alpha   90.00
_cell.angle_beta   90.00
_cell.angle_gamma   90.00
#
_symmetry.space_group_name_H-M   'P 1'
#
loop_
_entity.id
_entity.type
_entity.pdbx_description
1 polymer ?
#
loop_
_entity_poly.entity_id
_entity_poly.type
_entity_poly.pdbx_seq_one_letter_code
_entity_poly.pdbx_strand_id
1 'polypeptide(L)'
;MGWTAGIKFTPGLLLLLLLPQRDCPRAAHAHSLCYDFTILPKASPGQSWCEAQGQVDEKTFLSYDCGSQEVKSLSLLGEEVKGTRAWQEQMETLRDVGDFLRQQLLDLKLEKYTDRDPLPLQGRMLCQREANGRTRASWQFGSQGQTFLLFDSENRTWTVLHPRGRQMKEKWESDRDVTEFFRKISMGDCRSWLESFLVHWEKMLETTASPTMAPATASSRATAVMPSTWVLAVTMLTCSLLLGL
;
A
#
# COMPACT_ATOMS: atom_id res chain seq x y z
N MET A 1 21.39 -38.60 -11.02
CA MET A 1 20.45 -38.32 -9.92
C MET A 1 20.12 -36.84 -9.98
N GLY A 2 19.00 -36.49 -10.60
CA GLY A 2 18.58 -35.11 -10.81
C GLY A 2 17.96 -34.53 -9.54
N TRP A 3 18.39 -33.33 -9.14
CA TRP A 3 17.80 -32.59 -8.04
C TRP A 3 16.68 -31.73 -8.60
N THR A 4 15.43 -32.07 -8.29
CA THR A 4 14.29 -31.18 -8.50
C THR A 4 14.23 -30.21 -7.33
N ALA A 5 14.52 -28.93 -7.60
CA ALA A 5 14.29 -27.87 -6.63
C ALA A 5 12.77 -27.67 -6.47
N GLY A 6 12.21 -28.20 -5.39
CA GLY A 6 10.83 -27.96 -5.01
C GLY A 6 10.65 -26.49 -4.62
N ILE A 7 9.79 -25.78 -5.34
CA ILE A 7 9.33 -24.44 -4.97
C ILE A 7 8.53 -24.59 -3.67
N LYS A 8 9.09 -24.11 -2.56
CA LYS A 8 8.39 -24.05 -1.27
C LYS A 8 7.38 -22.91 -1.34
N PHE A 9 6.11 -23.25 -1.54
CA PHE A 9 5.01 -22.31 -1.36
C PHE A 9 4.86 -21.99 0.13
N THR A 10 5.22 -20.77 0.54
CA THR A 10 4.93 -20.25 1.88
C THR A 10 3.44 -19.86 1.95
N PRO A 11 2.64 -20.51 2.82
CA PRO A 11 1.19 -20.26 2.90
C PRO A 11 0.81 -18.85 3.37
N GLY A 12 1.76 -18.02 3.80
CA GLY A 12 1.52 -16.62 4.18
C GLY A 12 1.15 -15.69 3.02
N LEU A 13 1.47 -16.06 1.77
CA LEU A 13 1.19 -15.19 0.61
C LEU A 13 -0.29 -15.19 0.21
N LEU A 14 -1.06 -16.22 0.58
CA LEU A 14 -2.44 -16.40 0.10
C LEU A 14 -3.46 -15.49 0.83
N LEU A 15 -3.11 -14.97 2.01
CA LEU A 15 -4.02 -14.13 2.80
C LEU A 15 -4.03 -12.65 2.35
N LEU A 16 -3.00 -12.21 1.63
CA LEU A 16 -2.84 -10.84 1.15
C LEU A 16 -3.87 -10.46 0.06
N LEU A 17 -4.40 -11.43 -0.67
CA LEU A 17 -5.31 -11.19 -1.81
C LEU A 17 -6.79 -11.01 -1.42
N LEU A 18 -7.14 -11.12 -0.13
CA LEU A 18 -8.54 -11.15 0.32
C LEU A 18 -8.93 -9.98 1.24
N LEU A 19 -8.01 -9.08 1.58
CA LEU A 19 -8.34 -7.90 2.37
C LEU A 19 -8.65 -6.72 1.42
N PRO A 20 -9.73 -5.96 1.65
CA PRO A 20 -10.00 -4.76 0.85
C PRO A 20 -8.81 -3.80 0.98
N GLN A 21 -8.03 -3.66 -0.09
CA GLN A 21 -7.10 -2.54 -0.20
C GLN A 21 -7.95 -1.29 -0.15
N ARG A 22 -7.66 -0.42 0.81
CA ARG A 22 -8.28 0.90 0.84
C ARG A 22 -7.24 1.87 0.32
N ASP A 23 -7.60 2.68 -0.66
CA ASP A 23 -6.64 3.56 -1.31
C ASP A 23 -6.33 4.76 -0.40
N CYS A 24 -5.09 5.23 -0.46
CA CYS A 24 -4.68 6.46 0.22
C CYS A 24 -5.29 7.68 -0.50
N PRO A 25 -6.07 8.57 0.14
CA PRO A 25 -6.77 9.61 -0.59
C PRO A 25 -5.86 10.54 -1.40
N ARG A 26 -6.00 10.56 -2.73
CA ARG A 26 -5.40 11.60 -3.57
C ARG A 26 -6.35 12.80 -3.66
N ALA A 27 -5.89 13.96 -3.20
CA ALA A 27 -6.60 15.23 -3.45
C ALA A 27 -5.85 16.02 -4.53
N ALA A 28 -6.60 16.78 -5.34
CA ALA A 28 -6.00 17.64 -6.35
C ALA A 28 -5.01 18.61 -5.69
N HIS A 29 -3.76 18.60 -6.13
CA HIS A 29 -2.67 19.43 -5.60
C HIS A 29 -2.27 19.15 -4.14
N ALA A 30 -2.53 17.94 -3.64
CA ALA A 30 -2.04 17.50 -2.34
C ALA A 30 -1.42 16.11 -2.44
N HIS A 31 -0.31 15.91 -1.74
CA HIS A 31 0.37 14.63 -1.66
C HIS A 31 0.07 13.95 -0.33
N SER A 32 -0.01 12.62 -0.37
CA SER A 32 -0.41 11.82 0.78
C SER A 32 0.53 10.64 1.01
N LEU A 33 0.80 10.36 2.28
CA LEU A 33 1.46 9.15 2.75
C LEU A 33 0.51 8.41 3.69
N CYS A 34 0.24 7.15 3.39
CA CYS A 34 -0.59 6.28 4.21
C CYS A 34 0.17 5.03 4.63
N TYR A 35 -0.16 4.55 5.84
CA TYR A 35 0.23 3.23 6.29
C TYR A 35 -0.98 2.45 6.78
N ASP A 36 -1.20 1.28 6.19
CA ASP A 36 -2.20 0.32 6.64
C ASP A 36 -1.53 -0.74 7.49
N PHE A 37 -1.96 -0.85 8.74
CA PHE A 37 -1.53 -1.85 9.70
C PHE A 37 -2.56 -2.96 9.82
N THR A 38 -2.10 -4.20 9.88
CA THR A 38 -2.89 -5.36 10.29
C THR A 38 -2.22 -6.01 11.49
N ILE A 39 -2.91 -6.00 12.63
CA ILE A 39 -2.42 -6.54 13.90
C ILE A 39 -3.24 -7.76 14.29
N LEU A 40 -2.56 -8.89 14.44
CA LEU A 40 -3.13 -10.14 14.96
C LEU A 40 -2.61 -10.34 16.39
N PRO A 41 -3.36 -9.91 17.42
CA PRO A 41 -2.85 -9.88 18.80
C PRO A 41 -2.42 -11.27 19.31
N LYS A 42 -3.13 -12.31 18.86
CA LYS A 42 -2.81 -13.72 19.08
C LYS A 42 -2.61 -14.45 17.75
N ALA A 43 -1.49 -14.18 17.08
CA ALA A 43 -1.13 -14.91 15.87
C ALA A 43 -0.77 -16.37 16.16
N SER A 44 -1.11 -17.26 15.23
CA SER A 44 -0.71 -18.66 15.28
C SER A 44 0.80 -18.82 15.03
N PRO A 45 1.44 -19.91 15.49
CA PRO A 45 2.83 -20.18 15.15
C PRO A 45 3.08 -20.13 13.64
N GLY A 46 4.11 -19.39 13.21
CA GLY A 46 4.46 -19.22 11.79
C GLY A 46 3.61 -18.19 11.03
N GLN A 47 2.59 -17.60 11.65
CA GLN A 47 1.84 -16.47 11.11
C GLN A 47 2.43 -15.17 11.65
N SER A 48 2.66 -14.17 10.79
CA SER A 48 3.02 -12.84 11.28
C SER A 48 1.89 -12.23 12.11
N TRP A 49 2.26 -11.57 13.19
CA TRP A 49 1.34 -10.84 14.03
C TRP A 49 1.16 -9.37 13.61
N CYS A 50 2.00 -8.86 12.70
CA CYS A 50 2.01 -7.46 12.28
C CYS A 50 2.44 -7.32 10.82
N GLU A 51 1.61 -6.64 10.03
CA GLU A 51 1.93 -6.21 8.67
C GLU A 51 1.61 -4.72 8.53
N ALA A 52 2.52 -3.95 7.94
CA ALA A 52 2.35 -2.55 7.57
C ALA A 52 2.58 -2.37 6.07
N GLN A 53 1.63 -1.74 5.36
CA GLN A 53 1.74 -1.42 3.93
C GLN A 53 1.78 0.09 3.75
N GLY A 54 2.80 0.60 3.04
CA GLY A 54 3.01 2.02 2.78
C GLY A 54 2.58 2.42 1.37
N GLN A 55 1.85 3.53 1.25
CA GLN A 55 1.40 4.11 -0.01
C GLN A 55 1.75 5.60 -0.11
N VAL A 56 2.25 6.05 -1.25
CA VAL A 56 2.34 7.48 -1.62
C VAL A 56 1.38 7.74 -2.77
N ASP A 57 0.43 8.65 -2.59
CA ASP A 57 -0.61 8.97 -3.59
C ASP A 57 -1.25 7.72 -4.20
N GLU A 58 -1.79 6.82 -3.36
CA GLU A 58 -2.40 5.52 -3.73
C GLU A 58 -1.44 4.46 -4.28
N LYS A 59 -0.16 4.80 -4.50
CA LYS A 59 0.80 3.84 -5.04
C LYS A 59 1.55 3.17 -3.89
N THR A 60 1.32 1.87 -3.74
CA THR A 60 2.05 1.05 -2.77
C THR A 60 3.54 1.02 -3.11
N PHE A 61 4.38 1.28 -2.12
CA PHE A 61 5.85 1.22 -2.26
C PHE A 61 6.50 0.31 -1.22
N LEU A 62 5.79 -0.04 -0.14
CA LEU A 62 6.32 -0.84 0.96
C LEU A 62 5.30 -1.89 1.41
N SER A 63 5.79 -3.10 1.68
CA SER A 63 5.20 -4.08 2.58
C SER A 63 6.24 -4.41 3.65
N TYR A 64 5.85 -4.31 4.91
CA TYR A 64 6.70 -4.54 6.06
C TYR A 64 6.00 -5.50 7.03
N ASP A 65 6.57 -6.68 7.20
CA ASP A 65 6.20 -7.54 8.31
C ASP A 65 6.88 -7.01 9.57
N CYS A 66 6.20 -6.13 10.29
CA CYS A 66 6.70 -5.54 11.54
C CYS A 66 6.87 -6.57 12.67
N GLY A 67 6.41 -7.81 12.48
CA GLY A 67 6.59 -8.90 13.43
C GLY A 67 7.87 -9.69 13.23
N SER A 68 8.25 -9.99 11.99
CA SER A 68 9.51 -10.66 11.63
C SER A 68 10.62 -9.69 11.22
N GLN A 69 10.26 -8.43 11.01
CA GLN A 69 11.08 -7.36 10.45
C GLN A 69 11.47 -7.57 8.98
N GLU A 70 10.76 -8.42 8.25
CA GLU A 70 10.96 -8.57 6.81
C GLU A 70 10.39 -7.38 6.03
N VAL A 71 11.23 -6.77 5.19
CA VAL A 71 10.88 -5.59 4.41
C VAL A 71 10.88 -5.91 2.92
N LYS A 72 9.81 -5.55 2.22
CA LYS A 72 9.67 -5.65 0.76
C LYS A 72 9.36 -4.29 0.18
N SER A 73 10.25 -3.82 -0.69
CA SER A 73 9.94 -2.68 -1.55
C SER A 73 9.12 -3.19 -2.74
N LEU A 74 8.04 -2.48 -3.06
CA LEU A 74 7.02 -2.89 -4.02
C LEU A 74 6.96 -2.00 -5.27
N SER A 75 7.80 -0.96 -5.33
CA SER A 75 7.88 -0.05 -6.47
C SER A 75 9.26 0.59 -6.58
N LEU A 76 9.52 1.27 -7.71
CA LEU A 76 10.75 2.04 -7.89
C LEU A 76 10.94 3.08 -6.79
N LEU A 77 9.86 3.69 -6.29
CA LEU A 77 9.93 4.60 -5.15
C LEU A 77 10.54 3.91 -3.92
N GLY A 78 10.08 2.70 -3.63
CA GLY A 78 10.57 1.91 -2.49
C GLY A 78 12.06 1.62 -2.59
N GLU A 79 12.59 1.32 -3.79
CA GLU A 79 14.02 1.11 -3.99
C GLU A 79 14.83 2.41 -3.85
N GLU A 80 14.34 3.51 -4.42
CA GLU A 80 15.00 4.83 -4.37
C GLU A 80 15.13 5.36 -2.94
N VAL A 81 14.09 5.20 -2.12
CA VAL A 81 14.07 5.78 -0.76
C VAL A 81 14.70 4.86 0.30
N LYS A 82 14.98 3.60 -0.04
CA LYS A 82 15.47 2.56 0.89
C LYS A 82 16.75 2.93 1.63
N GLY A 83 17.63 3.72 0.99
CA GLY A 83 18.90 4.17 1.55
C GLY A 83 18.82 5.47 2.36
N THR A 84 17.63 6.07 2.48
CA THR A 84 17.46 7.35 3.17
C THR A 84 17.35 7.17 4.68
N ARG A 85 17.72 8.21 5.42
CA ARG A 85 17.48 8.26 6.88
C ARG A 85 15.98 8.13 7.21
N ALA A 86 15.12 8.78 6.42
CA ALA A 86 13.67 8.73 6.58
C ALA A 86 13.14 7.28 6.52
N TRP A 87 13.67 6.46 5.62
CA TRP A 87 13.30 5.04 5.55
C TRP A 87 13.67 4.25 6.81
N GLN A 88 14.85 4.48 7.38
CA GLN A 88 15.27 3.78 8.60
C GLN A 88 14.40 4.19 9.80
N GLU A 89 14.19 5.49 10.00
CA GLU A 89 13.34 6.03 11.06
C GLU A 89 11.88 5.57 10.91
N GLN A 90 11.41 5.45 9.66
CA GLN A 90 10.12 4.87 9.35
C GLN A 90 10.01 3.41 9.80
N MET A 91 10.99 2.55 9.52
CA MET A 91 10.90 1.13 9.88
C MET A 91 10.80 0.93 11.40
N GLU A 92 11.62 1.68 12.16
CA GLU A 92 11.59 1.67 13.63
C GLU A 92 10.22 2.11 14.14
N THR A 93 9.72 3.25 13.66
CA THR A 93 8.44 3.80 14.11
C THR A 93 7.25 2.89 13.74
N LEU A 94 7.24 2.28 12.55
CA LEU A 94 6.19 1.34 12.15
C LEU A 94 6.16 0.10 13.04
N ARG A 95 7.34 -0.38 13.47
CA ARG A 95 7.44 -1.48 14.43
C ARG A 95 6.89 -1.07 15.80
N ASP A 96 7.27 0.10 16.30
CA ASP A 96 6.79 0.63 17.59
C ASP A 96 5.27 0.80 17.60
N VAL A 97 4.69 1.28 16.49
CA VAL A 97 3.22 1.34 16.31
C VAL A 97 2.61 -0.07 16.36
N GLY A 98 3.22 -1.04 15.68
CA GLY A 98 2.78 -2.42 15.71
C GLY A 98 2.75 -3.01 17.12
N ASP A 99 3.87 -2.89 17.83
CA ASP A 99 4.03 -3.37 19.21
C ASP A 99 3.03 -2.68 20.16
N PHE A 100 2.91 -1.36 20.06
CA PHE A 100 1.95 -0.56 20.84
C PHE A 100 0.51 -1.03 20.61
N LEU A 101 0.08 -1.13 19.35
CA LEU A 101 -1.28 -1.57 19.01
C LEU A 101 -1.55 -2.99 19.51
N ARG A 102 -0.58 -3.89 19.40
CA ARG A 102 -0.70 -5.25 19.91
C ARG A 102 -0.93 -5.27 21.43
N GLN A 103 -0.14 -4.52 22.18
CA GLN A 103 -0.27 -4.42 23.63
C GLN A 103 -1.63 -3.85 24.03
N GLN A 104 -2.07 -2.74 23.40
CA GLN A 104 -3.36 -2.13 23.66
C GLN A 104 -4.54 -3.10 23.49
N LEU A 105 -4.50 -3.96 22.46
CA LEU A 105 -5.54 -4.97 22.22
C LEU A 105 -5.56 -6.07 23.29
N LEU A 106 -4.40 -6.48 23.80
CA LEU A 106 -4.31 -7.47 24.87
C LEU A 106 -4.84 -6.88 26.19
N ASP A 107 -4.52 -5.62 26.48
CA ASP A 107 -4.98 -4.95 27.70
C ASP A 107 -6.49 -4.70 27.69
N LEU A 108 -7.05 -4.29 26.54
CA LEU A 108 -8.51 -4.10 26.37
C LEU A 108 -9.29 -5.40 26.63
N LYS A 109 -8.71 -6.56 26.31
CA LYS A 109 -9.29 -7.87 26.64
C LYS A 109 -9.21 -8.15 28.15
N LEU A 110 -8.05 -7.88 28.77
CA LEU A 110 -7.83 -8.12 30.20
C LEU A 110 -8.84 -7.34 31.05
N GLU A 111 -9.09 -6.07 30.71
CA GLU A 111 -10.07 -5.21 31.40
C GLU A 111 -11.50 -5.76 31.38
N LYS A 112 -11.90 -6.43 30.29
CA LYS A 112 -13.26 -6.99 30.16
C LYS A 112 -13.37 -8.46 30.55
N TYR A 113 -12.27 -9.11 30.91
CA TYR A 113 -12.20 -10.53 31.28
C TYR A 113 -13.10 -11.40 30.39
N THR A 114 -12.97 -11.27 29.07
CA THR A 114 -13.81 -12.03 28.12
C THR A 114 -13.11 -13.30 27.67
N ASP A 115 -13.83 -14.42 27.61
CA ASP A 115 -13.31 -15.68 27.06
C ASP A 115 -13.07 -15.65 25.54
N ARG A 116 -13.54 -14.62 24.84
CA ARG A 116 -13.30 -14.46 23.40
C ARG A 116 -11.89 -13.93 23.14
N ASP A 117 -11.26 -14.41 22.08
CA ASP A 117 -9.98 -13.87 21.64
C ASP A 117 -10.11 -12.45 21.07
N PRO A 118 -9.09 -11.60 21.26
CA PRO A 118 -9.14 -10.25 20.73
C PRO A 118 -9.13 -10.33 19.21
N LEU A 119 -10.03 -9.58 18.58
CA LEU A 119 -10.18 -9.58 17.13
C LEU A 119 -8.96 -8.91 16.46
N PRO A 120 -8.65 -9.29 15.21
CA PRO A 120 -7.72 -8.56 14.37
C PRO A 120 -8.07 -7.07 14.32
N LEU A 121 -7.06 -6.22 14.45
CA LEU A 121 -7.19 -4.78 14.29
C LEU A 121 -6.59 -4.36 12.96
N GLN A 122 -7.32 -3.53 12.23
CA GLN A 122 -6.83 -2.79 11.08
C GLN A 122 -6.67 -1.33 11.50
N GLY A 123 -5.44 -0.81 11.42
CA GLY A 123 -5.12 0.58 11.65
C GLY A 123 -4.77 1.26 10.33
N ARG A 124 -5.11 2.52 10.15
CA ARG A 124 -4.65 3.33 9.03
C ARG A 124 -4.15 4.66 9.52
N MET A 125 -2.88 4.96 9.30
CA MET A 125 -2.36 6.32 9.42
C MET A 125 -2.45 7.01 8.06
N LEU A 126 -2.85 8.28 8.06
CA LEU A 126 -2.76 9.19 6.91
C LEU A 126 -2.06 10.48 7.36
N CYS A 127 -1.09 10.93 6.59
CA CYS A 127 -0.68 12.34 6.58
C CYS A 127 -0.71 12.88 5.16
N GLN A 128 -1.16 14.12 5.02
CA GLN A 128 -1.34 14.80 3.74
C GLN A 128 -0.76 16.20 3.80
N ARG A 129 0.02 16.56 2.78
CA ARG A 129 0.52 17.91 2.58
C ARG A 129 -0.43 18.66 1.63
N GLU A 130 -1.13 19.66 2.16
CA GLU A 130 -1.99 20.54 1.37
C GLU A 130 -1.16 21.54 0.55
N ALA A 131 -1.74 22.10 -0.51
CA ALA A 131 -1.11 23.12 -1.35
C ALA A 131 -0.66 24.39 -0.60
N ASN A 132 -1.34 24.73 0.50
CA ASN A 132 -0.98 25.85 1.38
C ASN A 132 0.18 25.53 2.36
N GLY A 133 0.75 24.32 2.27
CA GLY A 133 1.83 23.85 3.16
C GLY A 133 1.35 23.30 4.51
N ARG A 134 0.05 23.34 4.81
CA ARG A 134 -0.51 22.74 6.03
C ARG A 134 -0.52 21.22 5.91
N THR A 135 -0.32 20.55 7.03
CA THR A 135 -0.41 19.09 7.11
C THR A 135 -1.73 18.70 7.75
N ARG A 136 -2.52 17.86 7.07
CA ARG A 136 -3.63 17.13 7.68
C ARG A 136 -3.17 15.73 8.04
N ALA A 137 -3.60 15.23 9.18
CA ALA A 137 -3.25 13.88 9.61
C ALA A 137 -4.37 13.24 10.41
N SER A 138 -4.51 11.92 10.28
CA SER A 138 -5.54 11.17 10.99
C SER A 138 -5.16 9.71 11.17
N TRP A 139 -5.85 9.04 12.08
CA TRP A 139 -5.84 7.58 12.20
C TRP A 139 -7.25 7.00 12.13
N GLN A 140 -7.39 5.86 11.47
CA GLN A 140 -8.63 5.08 11.47
C GLN A 140 -8.37 3.69 12.02
N PHE A 141 -9.27 3.22 12.87
CA PHE A 141 -9.21 1.89 13.47
C PHE A 141 -10.48 1.11 13.16
N GLY A 142 -10.29 -0.15 12.77
CA GLY A 142 -11.35 -0.99 12.24
C GLY A 142 -11.02 -2.47 12.34
N SER A 143 -11.97 -3.29 11.92
CA SER A 143 -11.79 -4.74 11.78
C SER A 143 -12.73 -5.24 10.69
N GLN A 144 -12.29 -6.19 9.87
CA GLN A 144 -13.12 -6.79 8.82
C GLN A 144 -13.72 -5.73 7.88
N GLY A 145 -12.94 -4.72 7.51
CA GLY A 145 -13.37 -3.64 6.62
C GLY A 145 -14.23 -2.55 7.28
N GLN A 146 -14.81 -2.77 8.46
CA GLN A 146 -15.60 -1.76 9.19
C GLN A 146 -14.70 -0.89 10.05
N THR A 147 -14.59 0.40 9.72
CA THR A 147 -13.99 1.41 10.61
C THR A 147 -14.95 1.70 11.77
N PHE A 148 -14.45 1.75 12.99
CA PHE A 148 -15.24 2.00 14.19
C PHE A 148 -14.74 3.20 15.03
N LEU A 149 -13.50 3.63 14.85
CA LEU A 149 -12.90 4.75 15.57
C LEU A 149 -12.02 5.57 14.62
N LEU A 150 -12.12 6.89 14.73
CA LEU A 150 -11.32 7.88 14.00
C LEU A 150 -10.60 8.76 15.02
N PHE A 151 -9.34 9.07 14.76
CA PHE A 151 -8.59 10.09 15.46
C PHE A 151 -8.22 11.20 14.48
N ASP A 152 -8.70 12.40 14.74
CA ASP A 152 -8.24 13.61 14.08
C ASP A 152 -7.00 14.11 14.82
N SER A 153 -5.84 14.03 14.18
CA SER A 153 -4.57 14.40 14.81
C SER A 153 -4.41 15.91 14.99
N GLU A 154 -4.98 16.72 14.10
CA GLU A 154 -4.91 18.19 14.15
C GLU A 154 -5.68 18.71 15.37
N ASN A 155 -6.90 18.20 15.54
CA ASN A 155 -7.80 18.60 16.63
C ASN A 155 -7.67 17.72 17.89
N ARG A 156 -6.80 16.71 17.86
CA ARG A 156 -6.62 15.69 18.92
C ARG A 156 -7.94 15.07 19.38
N THR A 157 -8.85 14.84 18.44
CA THR A 157 -10.23 14.45 18.74
C THR A 157 -10.49 13.02 18.32
N TRP A 158 -10.99 12.21 19.25
CA TRP A 158 -11.43 10.85 19.00
C TRP A 158 -12.92 10.81 18.66
N THR A 159 -13.29 10.21 17.53
CA THR A 159 -14.67 10.08 17.07
C THR A 159 -15.06 8.62 16.90
N VAL A 160 -16.10 8.18 17.60
CA VAL A 160 -16.66 6.84 17.43
C VAL A 160 -17.57 6.82 16.21
N LEU A 161 -17.25 5.98 15.23
CA LEU A 161 -18.06 5.76 14.03
C LEU A 161 -18.96 4.53 14.14
N HIS A 162 -18.64 3.61 15.05
CA HIS A 162 -19.42 2.40 15.30
C HIS A 162 -19.28 1.95 16.77
N PRO A 163 -20.33 1.39 17.41
CA PRO A 163 -20.32 1.00 18.82
C PRO A 163 -19.11 0.19 19.32
N ARG A 164 -18.52 -0.65 18.43
CA ARG A 164 -17.30 -1.43 18.72
C ARG A 164 -16.10 -0.54 19.14
N GLY A 165 -16.06 0.71 18.71
CA GLY A 165 -14.99 1.65 19.02
C GLY A 165 -15.11 2.38 20.37
N ARG A 166 -16.25 2.29 21.07
CA ARG A 166 -16.49 3.08 22.31
C ARG A 166 -15.47 2.79 23.40
N GLN A 167 -15.22 1.51 23.70
CA GLN A 167 -14.26 1.14 24.75
C GLN A 167 -12.85 1.61 24.41
N MET A 168 -12.44 1.46 23.15
CA MET A 168 -11.13 1.91 22.70
C MET A 168 -11.00 3.43 22.81
N LYS A 169 -12.04 4.19 22.44
CA LYS A 169 -12.09 5.64 22.67
C LYS A 169 -11.95 5.96 24.15
N GLU A 170 -12.78 5.37 25.01
CA GLU A 170 -12.78 5.64 26.47
C GLU A 170 -11.38 5.45 27.06
N LYS A 171 -10.71 4.35 26.72
CA LYS A 171 -9.35 4.07 27.18
C LYS A 171 -8.34 5.07 26.59
N TRP A 172 -8.27 5.18 25.27
CA TRP A 172 -7.21 5.94 24.59
C TRP A 172 -7.35 7.46 24.70
N GLU A 173 -8.58 7.96 24.87
CA GLU A 173 -8.81 9.39 25.11
C GLU A 173 -8.52 9.79 26.57
N SER A 174 -8.72 8.87 27.52
CA SER A 174 -8.37 9.12 28.92
C SER A 174 -6.86 9.12 29.16
N ASP A 175 -6.10 8.44 28.30
CA ASP A 175 -4.64 8.39 28.33
C ASP A 175 -4.02 9.41 27.37
N ARG A 176 -3.49 10.49 27.94
CA ARG A 176 -2.87 11.58 27.16
C ARG A 176 -1.66 11.09 26.36
N ASP A 177 -0.92 10.12 26.86
CA ASP A 177 0.31 9.65 26.22
C ASP A 177 -0.02 8.85 24.95
N VAL A 178 -1.13 8.11 24.95
CA VAL A 178 -1.66 7.44 23.74
C VAL A 178 -2.08 8.46 22.68
N THR A 179 -2.79 9.51 23.08
CA THR A 179 -3.21 10.58 22.18
C THR A 179 -1.99 11.31 21.58
N GLU A 180 -0.98 11.62 22.39
CA GLU A 180 0.24 12.26 21.89
C GLU A 180 1.09 11.32 21.03
N PHE A 181 1.13 10.02 21.32
CA PHE A 181 1.82 9.02 20.51
C PHE A 181 1.31 9.04 19.06
N PHE A 182 0.00 8.87 18.85
CA PHE A 182 -0.59 8.88 17.50
C PHE A 182 -0.44 10.24 16.82
N ARG A 183 -0.55 11.34 17.59
CA ARG A 183 -0.40 12.69 17.05
C ARG A 183 1.03 12.94 16.58
N LYS A 184 2.04 12.63 17.39
CA LYS A 184 3.45 12.84 17.07
C LYS A 184 3.84 12.10 15.80
N ILE A 185 3.45 10.84 15.69
CA ILE A 185 3.79 10.02 14.52
C ILE A 185 3.11 10.56 13.27
N SER A 186 1.81 10.87 13.33
CA SER A 186 1.08 11.27 12.12
C SER A 186 1.28 12.72 11.70
N MET A 187 1.50 13.66 12.63
CA MET A 187 1.75 15.08 12.31
C MET A 187 3.24 15.41 12.17
N GLY A 188 4.12 14.65 12.82
CA GLY A 188 5.56 14.87 12.85
C GLY A 188 6.29 13.91 11.93
N ASP A 189 6.41 12.65 12.34
CA ASP A 189 7.27 11.66 11.67
C ASP A 189 6.80 11.38 10.24
N CYS A 190 5.50 11.10 10.06
CA CYS A 190 4.88 10.88 8.74
C CYS A 190 5.07 12.08 7.80
N ARG A 191 4.94 13.30 8.32
CA ARG A 191 5.17 14.52 7.54
C ARG A 191 6.61 14.59 7.05
N SER A 192 7.58 14.35 7.94
CA SER A 192 9.00 14.35 7.62
C SER A 192 9.32 13.31 6.52
N TRP A 193 8.79 12.11 6.65
CA TRP A 193 8.97 11.06 5.64
C TRP A 193 8.33 11.42 4.31
N LEU A 194 7.10 11.96 4.32
CA LEU A 194 6.42 12.39 3.10
C LEU A 194 7.24 13.47 2.37
N GLU A 195 7.74 14.48 3.08
CA GLU A 195 8.61 15.51 2.50
C GLU A 195 9.89 14.91 1.89
N SER A 196 10.50 13.93 2.55
CA SER A 196 11.68 13.22 2.02
C SER A 196 11.37 12.38 0.78
N PHE A 197 10.24 11.67 0.76
CA PHE A 197 9.88 10.78 -0.35
C PHE A 197 9.39 11.54 -1.57
N LEU A 198 8.79 12.72 -1.38
CA LEU A 198 8.30 13.56 -2.47
C LEU A 198 9.40 14.01 -3.42
N VAL A 199 10.61 14.27 -2.92
CA VAL A 199 11.78 14.62 -3.75
C VAL A 199 12.05 13.55 -4.82
N HIS A 200 11.89 12.27 -4.47
CA HIS A 200 12.07 11.16 -5.41
C HIS A 200 10.81 10.91 -6.24
N TRP A 201 9.63 11.00 -5.62
CA TRP A 201 8.34 10.77 -6.25
C TRP A 201 8.07 11.74 -7.40
N GLU A 202 8.23 13.05 -7.17
CA GLU A 202 7.99 14.10 -8.17
C GLU A 202 8.93 13.94 -9.37
N LYS A 203 10.22 13.66 -9.13
CA LYS A 203 11.21 13.39 -10.19
C LYS A 203 10.81 12.19 -11.07
N MET A 204 10.26 11.13 -10.46
CA MET A 204 9.77 9.97 -11.22
C MET A 204 8.51 10.28 -12.03
N LEU A 205 7.60 11.10 -11.49
CA LEU A 205 6.42 11.56 -12.21
C LEU A 205 6.80 12.40 -13.43
N GLU A 206 7.77 13.31 -13.31
CA GLU A 206 8.30 14.11 -14.43
C GLU A 206 8.94 13.22 -15.50
N THR A 207 9.75 12.24 -15.10
CA THR A 207 10.40 11.30 -16.02
C THR A 207 9.37 10.45 -16.78
N THR A 208 8.27 10.07 -16.11
CA THR A 208 7.19 9.29 -16.74
C THR A 208 6.32 10.14 -17.68
N ALA A 209 6.10 11.42 -17.33
CA ALA A 209 5.31 12.36 -18.13
C ALA A 209 6.06 12.89 -19.35
N SER A 210 7.40 12.83 -19.35
CA SER A 210 8.26 13.19 -20.47
C SER A 210 8.80 11.94 -21.17
N PRO A 211 8.02 11.24 -22.00
CA PRO A 211 8.60 10.21 -22.86
C PRO A 211 9.55 10.91 -23.82
N THR A 212 10.80 10.43 -23.84
CA THR A 212 11.84 10.78 -24.81
C THR A 212 11.23 10.96 -26.18
N MET A 213 11.20 12.21 -26.65
CA MET A 213 10.88 12.56 -28.02
C MET A 213 12.07 12.11 -28.89
N ALA A 214 12.20 10.81 -29.07
CA ALA A 214 13.05 10.27 -30.12
C ALA A 214 12.52 10.86 -31.42
N PRO A 215 13.35 11.51 -32.25
CA PRO A 215 12.93 11.91 -33.58
C PRO A 215 12.50 10.64 -34.30
N ALA A 216 11.20 10.50 -34.56
CA ALA A 216 10.74 9.60 -35.58
C ALA A 216 11.33 10.17 -36.88
N THR A 217 12.49 9.65 -37.27
CA THR A 217 13.04 9.88 -38.60
C THR A 217 12.01 9.30 -39.55
N ALA A 218 11.16 10.17 -40.08
CA ALA A 218 10.20 9.85 -41.12
C ALA A 218 10.99 9.49 -42.38
N SER A 219 11.41 8.23 -42.49
CA SER A 219 11.79 7.66 -43.77
C SER A 219 10.52 7.32 -44.51
N SER A 220 10.06 8.27 -45.31
CA SER A 220 9.03 8.01 -46.31
C SER A 220 9.61 7.05 -47.36
N ARG A 221 8.98 5.89 -47.52
CA ARG A 221 8.71 5.28 -48.84
C ARG A 221 7.65 4.20 -48.66
N ALA A 222 6.40 4.62 -48.81
CA ALA A 222 5.34 3.69 -49.16
C ALA A 222 5.56 3.28 -50.62
N THR A 223 6.12 2.09 -50.84
CA THR A 223 6.02 1.43 -52.14
C THR A 223 4.74 0.60 -52.11
N ALA A 224 3.71 1.08 -52.79
CA ALA A 224 2.49 0.32 -53.02
C ALA A 224 2.85 -0.92 -53.86
N VAL A 225 2.98 -2.07 -53.21
CA VAL A 225 3.04 -3.36 -53.90
C VAL A 225 1.62 -3.72 -54.30
N MET A 226 1.26 -3.41 -55.54
CA MET A 226 0.05 -3.94 -56.15
C MET A 226 0.21 -5.44 -56.36
N PRO A 227 -0.74 -6.29 -55.89
CA PRO A 227 -0.71 -7.71 -56.22
C PRO A 227 -0.92 -7.85 -57.72
N SER A 228 0.08 -8.43 -58.41
CA SER A 228 -0.04 -8.85 -59.79
C SER A 228 -1.29 -9.73 -59.97
N THR A 229 -2.24 -9.24 -60.75
CA THR A 229 -3.53 -9.87 -61.05
C THR A 229 -3.40 -11.25 -61.71
N TRP A 230 -2.18 -11.61 -62.14
CA TRP A 230 -1.87 -12.89 -62.76
C TRP A 230 -1.81 -14.04 -61.75
N VAL A 231 -1.47 -13.75 -60.48
CA VAL A 231 -1.35 -14.80 -59.44
C VAL A 231 -2.73 -15.34 -59.02
N LEU A 232 -3.76 -14.49 -59.04
CA LEU A 232 -5.15 -14.88 -58.71
C LEU A 232 -5.83 -15.67 -59.84
N ALA A 233 -5.45 -15.43 -61.10
CA ALA A 233 -6.00 -16.16 -62.24
C ALA A 233 -5.47 -17.61 -62.32
N VAL A 234 -4.19 -17.81 -61.98
CA VAL A 234 -3.57 -19.14 -61.99
C VAL A 234 -4.09 -20.02 -60.85
N THR A 235 -4.32 -19.45 -59.65
CA THR A 235 -4.87 -20.23 -58.51
C THR A 235 -6.31 -20.66 -58.73
N MET A 236 -7.14 -19.83 -59.39
CA MET A 236 -8.54 -20.19 -59.70
C MET A 236 -8.65 -21.28 -60.78
N LEU A 237 -7.80 -21.26 -61.82
CA LEU A 237 -7.81 -22.31 -62.85
C LEU A 237 -7.30 -23.67 -62.34
N THR A 238 -6.35 -23.68 -61.39
CA THR A 238 -5.88 -24.95 -60.78
C THR A 238 -6.89 -25.55 -59.80
N CYS A 239 -7.76 -24.73 -59.19
CA CYS A 239 -8.75 -25.22 -58.23
C CYS A 239 -9.96 -25.89 -58.90
N SER A 240 -10.34 -25.46 -60.12
CA SER A 240 -11.44 -26.07 -60.88
C SER A 240 -11.09 -27.44 -61.46
N LEU A 241 -9.82 -27.69 -61.81
CA LEU A 241 -9.37 -28.98 -62.34
C LEU A 241 -9.16 -30.05 -61.24
N LEU A 242 -9.07 -29.66 -59.97
CA LEU A 242 -8.95 -30.57 -58.82
C LEU A 242 -10.31 -30.92 -58.17
N LEU A 243 -11.40 -30.27 -58.56
CA LEU A 243 -12.77 -30.53 -58.08
C LEU A 243 -13.71 -31.14 -59.12
N GLY A 244 -13.22 -31.48 -60.32
CA GLY A 244 -13.91 -32.39 -61.25
C GLY A 244 -15.25 -31.88 -61.79
N LEU A 245 -15.24 -30.72 -62.45
CA LEU A 245 -16.28 -30.27 -63.39
C LEU A 245 -15.63 -29.78 -64.68
#